data_AF-A0A0Q8WG35-F1
#
_entry.id   AF-A0A0Q8WG35-F1
#
_cell.length_a   1.000
_cell.length_b   1.000
_cell.length_c   1.000
_cell.angle_alpha   90.00
_cell.angle_beta   90.00
_cell.angle_gamma   90.00
#
_symmetry.space_group_name_H-M   'P 1'
#
loop_
_entity.id
_entity.type
_entity.pdbx_description
1 polymer ?
#
loop_
_entity_poly.entity_id
_entity_poly.type
_entity_poly.pdbx_seq_one_letter_code
_entity_poly.pdbx_strand_id
1 'polypeptide(L)'
;MSRATKGGRRRLDASIPPEYDLPTREPRLDSPRAARFVMVLVFIGWLAGTAGAATSIIAVDTPSWIVRPSAALLMVVFAIGLTHRGGGHMRIWLPMTAALGALAVTLETNVLLASAAAVTAVLASVWAVLVTRPVATLWGAIREYAFALLVALSGTLGVAAWNAPVNYQRFNLIVLTVSLGLAITLVWNLGAGLHGLGRQNLAILLGVAALVMVVIAYSSFVRTHGSQSLVQAFTDMVIWTRRTFHGAPRPIEVLIGFPALIVGVSLRSKRREGWWILVFAVIGTAVLTTSLVSPGAYPKYIGLSTLYSAVLGLIVGLVLRRQFLKEPSSRAARAIAPVVRVEPPRFAALK
;
A
#
# COMPACT_ATOMS: atom_id res chain seq x y z
N MET A 1 -1.87 -67.45 6.06
CA MET A 1 -2.74 -66.26 5.92
C MET A 1 -2.24 -65.17 6.86
N SER A 2 -1.44 -64.23 6.36
CA SER A 2 -0.92 -63.08 7.11
C SER A 2 -1.86 -61.89 6.95
N ARG A 3 -2.38 -61.34 8.05
CA ARG A 3 -3.23 -60.15 8.06
C ARG A 3 -2.35 -58.92 7.78
N ALA A 4 -2.50 -58.33 6.60
CA ALA A 4 -1.94 -57.03 6.29
C ALA A 4 -2.50 -55.97 7.24
N THR A 5 -1.62 -55.38 8.06
CA THR A 5 -1.91 -54.17 8.82
C THR A 5 -2.22 -53.04 7.84
N LYS A 6 -3.47 -52.57 7.82
CA LYS A 6 -3.89 -51.37 7.10
C LYS A 6 -3.00 -50.21 7.54
N GLY A 7 -2.16 -49.73 6.63
CA GLY A 7 -1.38 -48.51 6.82
C GLY A 7 -2.33 -47.35 7.12
N GLY A 8 -2.34 -46.92 8.39
CA GLY A 8 -3.03 -45.71 8.81
C GLY A 8 -2.48 -44.55 7.98
N ARG A 9 -3.37 -43.81 7.32
CA ARG A 9 -3.03 -42.55 6.65
C ARG A 9 -2.32 -41.66 7.67
N ARG A 10 -1.00 -41.55 7.50
CA ARG A 10 -0.12 -40.67 8.26
C ARG A 10 -0.77 -39.29 8.29
N ARG A 11 -1.21 -38.84 9.47
CA ARG A 11 -1.51 -37.43 9.68
C ARG A 11 -0.22 -36.69 9.32
N LEU A 12 -0.27 -35.84 8.29
CA LEU A 12 0.81 -34.90 8.03
C LEU A 12 0.81 -33.95 9.23
N ASP A 13 1.73 -34.18 10.17
CA ASP A 13 1.96 -33.29 11.30
C ASP A 13 2.29 -31.90 10.75
N ALA A 14 1.27 -31.04 10.71
CA ALA A 14 1.40 -29.62 10.38
C ALA A 14 2.05 -28.81 11.53
N SER A 15 2.63 -29.49 12.53
CA SER A 15 3.31 -28.88 13.67
C SER A 15 4.68 -28.34 13.32
N ILE A 16 5.28 -28.76 12.20
CA ILE A 16 6.54 -28.23 11.69
C ILE A 16 6.18 -27.14 10.67
N PRO A 17 6.42 -25.85 10.96
CA PRO A 17 6.32 -24.81 9.95
C PRO A 17 7.22 -25.19 8.77
N PRO A 18 6.77 -25.07 7.52
CA PRO A 18 7.65 -25.33 6.39
C PRO A 18 8.92 -24.49 6.55
N GLU A 19 10.08 -25.11 6.32
CA GLU A 19 11.44 -24.57 6.53
C GLU A 19 11.67 -23.17 5.89
N TYR A 20 10.81 -22.80 4.94
CA TYR A 20 10.73 -21.50 4.26
C TYR A 20 10.01 -20.38 5.04
N ASP A 21 9.46 -20.62 6.24
CA ASP A 21 8.76 -19.62 7.07
C ASP A 21 9.64 -19.01 8.18
N LEU A 22 10.92 -19.40 8.28
CA LEU A 22 11.87 -18.74 9.18
C LEU A 22 12.38 -17.44 8.55
N PRO A 23 12.47 -16.32 9.31
CA PRO A 23 13.19 -15.14 8.86
C PRO A 23 14.64 -15.55 8.55
N THR A 24 14.99 -15.48 7.27
CA THR A 24 16.30 -15.86 6.73
C THR A 24 17.42 -14.88 7.11
N ARG A 25 17.08 -13.69 7.59
CA ARG A 25 18.04 -12.75 8.18
C ARG A 25 17.76 -12.56 9.66
N GLU A 26 18.81 -12.80 10.45
CA GLU A 26 18.83 -12.44 11.86
C GLU A 26 18.42 -10.97 12.06
N PRO A 27 17.80 -10.64 13.20
CA PRO A 27 17.48 -9.26 13.53
C PRO A 27 18.75 -8.41 13.43
N ARG A 28 18.72 -7.39 12.56
CA ARG A 28 19.87 -6.50 12.32
C ARG A 28 20.35 -5.71 13.54
N LEU A 29 19.50 -5.69 14.56
CA LEU A 29 19.82 -5.15 15.88
C LEU A 29 19.93 -6.34 16.82
N ASP A 30 21.14 -6.59 17.30
CA ASP A 30 21.49 -7.78 18.10
C ASP A 30 20.69 -7.86 19.41
N SER A 31 20.16 -6.73 19.90
CA SER A 31 19.35 -6.69 21.11
C SER A 31 17.86 -6.45 20.83
N PRO A 32 16.96 -7.30 21.37
CA PRO A 32 15.50 -7.10 21.28
C PRO A 32 15.03 -5.77 21.88
N ARG A 33 15.76 -5.25 22.89
CA ARG A 33 15.45 -3.96 23.53
C ARG A 33 15.75 -2.79 22.60
N ALA A 34 16.91 -2.78 21.92
CA ALA A 34 17.22 -1.74 20.94
C ALA A 34 16.24 -1.77 19.76
N ALA A 35 15.86 -2.96 19.30
CA ALA A 35 14.84 -3.08 18.25
C ALA A 35 13.52 -2.43 18.66
N ARG A 36 12.98 -2.74 19.85
CA ARG A 36 11.75 -2.11 20.35
C ARG A 36 11.90 -0.60 20.50
N PHE A 37 13.01 -0.13 21.04
CA PHE A 37 13.27 1.30 21.22
C PHE A 37 13.28 2.05 19.89
N VAL A 38 13.98 1.52 18.88
CA VAL A 38 13.99 2.10 17.53
C VAL A 38 12.58 2.11 16.92
N MET A 39 11.80 1.04 17.09
CA MET A 39 10.40 1.03 16.60
C MET A 39 9.54 2.10 17.28
N VAL A 40 9.70 2.31 18.58
CA VAL A 40 8.99 3.36 19.32
C VAL A 40 9.40 4.74 18.81
N LEU A 41 10.69 4.98 18.60
CA LEU A 41 11.17 6.23 18.00
C LEU A 41 10.63 6.45 16.59
N VAL A 42 10.59 5.41 15.75
CA VAL A 42 10.01 5.48 14.40
C VAL A 42 8.52 5.79 14.46
N PHE A 43 7.79 5.20 15.41
CA PHE A 43 6.37 5.46 15.60
C PHE A 43 6.11 6.89 16.11
N ILE A 44 6.90 7.38 17.08
CA ILE A 44 6.82 8.75 17.57
C ILE A 44 7.19 9.73 16.45
N GLY A 45 8.26 9.45 15.69
CA GLY A 45 8.67 10.24 14.55
C GLY A 45 7.61 10.28 13.44
N TRP A 46 6.90 9.16 13.21
CA TRP A 46 5.76 9.12 12.31
C TRP A 46 4.65 10.07 12.78
N LEU A 47 4.24 9.99 14.06
CA LEU A 47 3.19 10.85 14.61
C LEU A 47 3.59 12.34 14.59
N ALA A 48 4.80 12.66 15.04
CA ALA A 48 5.33 14.02 15.07
C ALA A 48 5.45 14.60 13.65
N GLY A 49 6.02 13.84 12.71
CA GLY A 49 6.13 14.24 11.31
C GLY A 49 4.76 14.41 10.64
N THR A 50 3.79 13.56 10.97
CA THR A 50 2.41 13.67 10.46
C THR A 50 1.74 14.93 10.99
N ALA A 51 1.84 15.20 12.29
CA ALA A 51 1.25 16.38 12.91
C ALA A 51 1.88 17.68 12.38
N GLY A 52 3.21 17.72 12.27
CA GLY A 52 3.93 18.87 11.72
C GLY A 52 3.73 19.07 10.23
N ALA A 53 3.52 18.00 9.44
CA ALA A 53 3.15 18.13 8.03
C ALA A 53 1.69 18.56 7.84
N ALA A 54 0.78 18.18 8.75
CA ALA A 54 -0.64 18.56 8.69
C ALA A 54 -0.86 20.08 8.75
N THR A 55 0.05 20.81 9.41
CA THR A 55 -0.03 22.28 9.49
C THR A 55 0.20 22.98 8.15
N SER A 56 0.70 22.28 7.13
CA SER A 56 0.76 22.82 5.75
C SER A 56 -0.62 22.98 5.10
N ILE A 57 -1.65 22.35 5.68
CA ILE A 57 -3.01 22.31 5.13
C ILE A 57 -3.99 23.00 6.06
N ILE A 58 -3.86 22.75 7.36
CA ILE A 58 -4.70 23.38 8.37
C ILE A 58 -4.15 24.78 8.59
N ALA A 59 -5.01 25.79 8.49
CA ALA A 59 -4.65 27.19 8.72
C ALA A 59 -4.28 27.42 10.21
N VAL A 60 -3.06 27.04 10.55
CA VAL A 60 -2.40 27.30 11.83
C VAL A 60 -1.14 28.07 11.48
N ASP A 61 -0.92 29.22 12.13
CA ASP A 61 0.28 30.06 11.96
C ASP A 61 1.52 29.30 12.47
N THR A 62 1.99 28.37 11.64
CA THR A 62 3.07 27.46 12.00
C THR A 62 4.34 27.93 11.33
N PRO A 63 5.45 28.05 12.07
CA PRO A 63 6.72 28.45 11.48
C PRO A 63 7.15 27.55 10.33
N SER A 64 7.73 28.15 9.29
CA SER A 64 8.23 27.44 8.10
C SER A 64 9.29 26.38 8.42
N TRP A 65 10.05 26.58 9.50
CA TRP A 65 11.06 25.63 10.01
C TRP A 65 10.46 24.35 10.62
N ILE A 66 9.13 24.23 10.73
CA ILE A 66 8.47 23.00 11.19
C ILE A 66 7.97 22.20 10.00
N VAL A 67 7.35 22.85 9.02
CA VAL A 67 6.57 22.18 7.96
C VAL A 67 7.45 21.26 7.09
N ARG A 68 8.49 21.80 6.46
CA ARG A 68 9.38 21.02 5.57
C ARG A 68 10.24 20.00 6.33
N PRO A 69 10.81 20.33 7.51
CA PRO A 69 11.50 19.32 8.32
C PRO A 69 10.60 18.16 8.77
N SER A 70 9.31 18.41 9.02
CA SER A 70 8.34 17.34 9.32
C SER A 70 8.12 16.40 8.13
N ALA A 71 8.10 16.94 6.91
CA ALA A 71 8.05 16.14 5.68
C ALA A 71 9.34 15.31 5.49
N ALA A 72 10.51 15.89 5.77
CA ALA A 72 11.79 15.18 5.77
C ALA A 72 11.82 14.04 6.79
N LEU A 73 11.31 14.27 8.00
CA LEU A 73 11.18 13.27 9.05
C LEU A 73 10.28 12.10 8.59
N LEU A 74 9.12 12.39 7.99
CA LEU A 74 8.24 11.36 7.43
C LEU A 74 8.93 10.54 6.34
N MET A 75 9.64 11.19 5.42
CA MET A 75 10.40 10.52 4.37
C MET A 75 11.42 9.53 4.95
N VAL A 76 12.17 9.95 5.97
CA VAL A 76 13.14 9.11 6.69
C VAL A 76 12.44 7.97 7.43
N VAL A 77 11.33 8.24 8.12
CA VAL A 77 10.55 7.24 8.85
C VAL A 77 10.01 6.15 7.92
N PHE A 78 9.48 6.53 6.75
CA PHE A 78 9.03 5.56 5.75
C PHE A 78 10.19 4.77 5.16
N ALA A 79 11.35 5.39 4.93
CA ALA A 79 12.57 4.70 4.50
C ALA A 79 13.02 3.65 5.53
N ILE A 80 13.02 4.00 6.82
CA ILE A 80 13.36 3.07 7.91
C ILE A 80 12.35 1.91 7.94
N GLY A 81 11.05 2.21 7.95
CA GLY A 81 10.01 1.19 7.97
C GLY A 81 10.14 0.21 6.80
N LEU A 82 10.29 0.74 5.59
CA LEU A 82 10.39 -0.05 4.37
C LEU A 82 11.65 -0.91 4.33
N THR A 83 12.80 -0.33 4.65
CA THR A 83 14.10 -1.04 4.61
C THR A 83 14.22 -2.07 5.71
N HIS A 84 13.66 -1.80 6.89
CA HIS A 84 13.58 -2.73 8.00
C HIS A 84 12.67 -3.91 7.66
N ARG A 85 11.46 -3.63 7.16
CA ARG A 85 10.46 -4.68 6.91
C ARG A 85 10.73 -5.50 5.66
N GLY A 86 11.18 -4.85 4.58
CA GLY A 86 11.49 -5.51 3.31
C GLY A 86 12.89 -6.14 3.25
N GLY A 87 13.72 -5.94 4.26
CA GLY A 87 15.08 -6.51 4.31
C GLY A 87 16.11 -5.82 3.41
N GLY A 88 15.92 -4.54 3.04
CA GLY A 88 16.83 -3.74 2.21
C GLY A 88 17.96 -3.04 2.99
N HIS A 89 19.06 -2.62 2.37
CA HIS A 89 20.26 -2.12 3.09
C HIS A 89 20.04 -0.76 3.80
N MET A 90 19.70 -0.78 5.10
CA MET A 90 19.41 0.44 5.87
C MET A 90 20.59 1.42 5.90
N ARG A 91 21.83 0.92 5.93
CA ARG A 91 23.06 1.73 5.87
C ARG A 91 23.22 2.57 4.60
N ILE A 92 22.51 2.23 3.52
CA ILE A 92 22.57 2.94 2.25
C ILE A 92 21.35 3.85 2.12
N TRP A 93 20.16 3.28 2.29
CA TRP A 93 18.90 4.01 2.07
C TRP A 93 18.64 5.10 3.10
N LEU A 94 19.01 4.88 4.37
CA LEU A 94 18.81 5.88 5.42
C LEU A 94 19.65 7.15 5.19
N PRO A 95 20.97 7.10 5.00
CA PRO A 95 21.75 8.31 4.74
C PRO A 95 21.38 8.97 3.41
N MET A 96 21.05 8.20 2.36
CA MET A 96 20.60 8.80 1.10
C MET A 96 19.30 9.59 1.25
N THR A 97 18.30 9.04 1.96
CA THR A 97 17.02 9.72 2.19
C THR A 97 17.17 10.88 3.16
N ALA A 98 17.98 10.74 4.21
CA ALA A 98 18.29 11.83 5.14
C ALA A 98 19.03 12.97 4.44
N ALA A 99 20.02 12.67 3.59
CA ALA A 99 20.75 13.67 2.81
C ALA A 99 19.83 14.40 1.84
N LEU A 100 18.99 13.69 1.08
CA LEU A 100 18.00 14.31 0.20
C LEU A 100 17.06 15.24 0.99
N GLY A 101 16.56 14.79 2.13
CA GLY A 101 15.65 15.57 2.97
C GLY A 101 16.31 16.83 3.53
N ALA A 102 17.52 16.71 4.06
CA ALA A 102 18.30 17.83 4.56
C ALA A 102 18.59 18.84 3.45
N LEU A 103 19.10 18.39 2.30
CA LEU A 103 19.39 19.26 1.15
C LEU A 103 18.14 19.95 0.62
N ALA A 104 17.00 19.25 0.55
CA ALA A 104 15.74 19.85 0.11
C ALA A 104 15.23 20.91 1.08
N VAL A 105 15.38 20.70 2.39
CA VAL A 105 15.04 21.67 3.43
C VAL A 105 15.95 22.90 3.39
N THR A 106 17.26 22.72 3.17
CA THR A 106 18.22 23.83 3.27
C THR A 106 18.36 24.63 1.99
N LEU A 107 18.36 23.95 0.84
CA LEU A 107 18.62 24.58 -0.47
C LEU A 107 17.33 25.01 -1.17
N GLU A 108 16.21 24.38 -0.85
CA GLU A 108 14.86 24.72 -1.33
C GLU A 108 14.73 24.83 -2.87
N THR A 109 15.64 24.21 -3.63
CA THR A 109 15.56 24.26 -5.09
C THR A 109 14.37 23.43 -5.57
N ASN A 110 13.72 23.88 -6.66
CA ASN A 110 12.55 23.21 -7.22
C ASN A 110 12.79 21.72 -7.50
N VAL A 111 14.00 21.37 -7.95
CA VAL A 111 14.39 19.98 -8.25
C VAL A 111 14.50 19.15 -6.98
N LEU A 112 15.09 19.69 -5.91
CA LEU A 112 15.24 18.97 -4.65
C LEU A 112 13.89 18.79 -3.94
N LEU A 113 13.04 19.82 -3.93
CA LEU A 113 11.68 19.73 -3.39
C LEU A 113 10.83 18.72 -4.16
N ALA A 114 10.87 18.75 -5.50
CA ALA A 114 10.16 17.78 -6.34
C ALA A 114 10.66 16.34 -6.11
N SER A 115 11.97 16.16 -5.99
CA SER A 115 12.58 14.85 -5.74
C SER A 115 12.21 14.32 -4.35
N ALA A 116 12.30 15.16 -3.32
CA ALA A 116 11.93 14.80 -1.96
C ALA A 116 10.43 14.47 -1.85
N ALA A 117 9.56 15.25 -2.50
CA ALA A 117 8.14 14.97 -2.59
C ALA A 117 7.86 13.62 -3.30
N ALA A 118 8.51 13.36 -4.43
CA ALA A 118 8.35 12.11 -5.16
C ALA A 118 8.81 10.89 -4.34
N VAL A 119 9.98 10.98 -3.69
CA VAL A 119 10.51 9.92 -2.83
C VAL A 119 9.60 9.71 -1.62
N THR A 120 9.09 10.78 -1.00
CA THR A 120 8.11 10.68 0.11
C THR A 120 6.85 9.94 -0.33
N ALA A 121 6.29 10.28 -1.50
CA ALA A 121 5.10 9.63 -2.05
C ALA A 121 5.33 8.13 -2.35
N VAL A 122 6.47 7.80 -2.98
CA VAL A 122 6.86 6.42 -3.29
C VAL A 122 7.03 5.60 -2.01
N LEU A 123 7.79 6.11 -1.03
CA LEU A 123 8.02 5.40 0.21
C LEU A 123 6.74 5.22 1.01
N ALA A 124 5.91 6.27 1.13
CA ALA A 124 4.65 6.21 1.87
C ALA A 124 3.65 5.23 1.26
N SER A 125 3.48 5.24 -0.07
CA SER A 125 2.55 4.36 -0.77
C SER A 125 2.92 2.88 -0.61
N VAL A 126 4.20 2.54 -0.80
CA VAL A 126 4.67 1.16 -0.64
C VAL A 126 4.66 0.74 0.83
N TRP A 127 5.05 1.63 1.75
CA TRP A 127 5.03 1.36 3.19
C TRP A 127 3.61 1.14 3.73
N ALA A 128 2.63 1.94 3.29
CA ALA A 128 1.22 1.78 3.67
C ALA A 128 0.67 0.38 3.39
N VAL A 129 1.15 -0.27 2.32
CA VAL A 129 0.80 -1.65 2.00
C VAL A 129 1.62 -2.65 2.82
N LEU A 130 2.94 -2.50 2.84
CA LEU A 130 3.82 -3.47 3.50
C LEU A 130 3.62 -3.53 5.02
N VAL A 131 3.20 -2.42 5.64
CA VAL A 131 2.97 -2.34 7.08
C VAL A 131 1.77 -3.19 7.56
N THR A 132 0.88 -3.60 6.66
CA THR A 132 -0.30 -4.42 7.00
C THR A 132 0.07 -5.82 7.49
N ARG A 133 -0.79 -6.41 8.32
CA ARG A 133 -0.67 -7.80 8.80
C ARG A 133 -1.65 -8.74 8.09
N PRO A 134 -1.35 -10.05 7.98
CA PRO A 134 -2.32 -11.02 7.51
C PRO A 134 -3.45 -11.18 8.53
N VAL A 135 -4.72 -11.09 8.09
CA VAL A 135 -5.85 -11.28 9.00
C VAL A 135 -7.00 -12.04 8.35
N ALA A 136 -7.45 -13.12 8.99
CA ALA A 136 -8.56 -13.93 8.50
C ALA A 136 -9.94 -13.33 8.85
N THR A 137 -10.05 -12.53 9.91
CA THR A 137 -11.32 -11.98 10.38
C THR A 137 -11.75 -10.76 9.56
N LEU A 138 -13.07 -10.56 9.42
CA LEU A 138 -13.64 -9.41 8.72
C LEU A 138 -13.17 -8.09 9.37
N TRP A 139 -13.36 -7.97 10.68
CA TRP A 139 -13.01 -6.77 11.43
C TRP A 139 -11.51 -6.50 11.44
N GLY A 140 -10.69 -7.54 11.51
CA GLY A 140 -9.25 -7.37 11.41
C GLY A 140 -8.80 -6.89 10.02
N ALA A 141 -9.41 -7.39 8.94
CA ALA A 141 -9.16 -6.86 7.60
C ALA A 141 -9.55 -5.38 7.46
N ILE A 142 -10.71 -4.98 8.02
CA ILE A 142 -11.15 -3.58 8.05
C ILE A 142 -10.16 -2.70 8.85
N ARG A 143 -9.65 -3.19 9.99
CA ARG A 143 -8.65 -2.48 10.80
C ARG A 143 -7.33 -2.28 10.04
N GLU A 144 -6.82 -3.32 9.38
CA GLU A 144 -5.60 -3.21 8.58
C GLU A 144 -5.79 -2.29 7.36
N TYR A 145 -6.97 -2.32 6.74
CA TYR A 145 -7.34 -1.39 5.69
C TYR A 145 -7.33 0.07 6.17
N ALA A 146 -8.03 0.36 7.27
CA ALA A 146 -8.04 1.69 7.86
C ALA A 146 -6.63 2.15 8.26
N PHE A 147 -5.82 1.26 8.83
CA PHE A 147 -4.43 1.58 9.17
C PHE A 147 -3.58 1.88 7.94
N ALA A 148 -3.71 1.10 6.86
CA ALA A 148 -3.02 1.37 5.60
C ALA A 148 -3.40 2.74 5.03
N LEU A 149 -4.69 3.09 5.05
CA LEU A 149 -5.15 4.41 4.63
C LEU A 149 -4.59 5.54 5.49
N LEU A 150 -4.52 5.36 6.82
CA LEU A 150 -3.92 6.37 7.71
C LEU A 150 -2.43 6.60 7.39
N VAL A 151 -1.68 5.54 7.10
CA VAL A 151 -0.28 5.66 6.68
C VAL A 151 -0.17 6.34 5.31
N ALA A 152 -1.02 5.98 4.34
CA ALA A 152 -1.03 6.64 3.04
C ALA A 152 -1.40 8.13 3.16
N LEU A 153 -2.39 8.47 3.99
CA LEU A 153 -2.77 9.86 4.29
C LEU A 153 -1.64 10.66 4.93
N SER A 154 -0.89 10.07 5.87
CA SER A 154 0.30 10.73 6.42
C SER A 154 1.35 11.03 5.34
N GLY A 155 1.48 10.14 4.34
CA GLY A 155 2.26 10.38 3.14
C GLY A 155 1.72 11.56 2.32
N THR A 156 0.41 11.63 2.11
CA THR A 156 -0.23 12.77 1.43
C THR A 156 0.08 14.10 2.12
N LEU A 157 0.03 14.14 3.45
CA LEU A 157 0.39 15.32 4.24
C LEU A 157 1.87 15.68 4.06
N GLY A 158 2.76 14.69 4.13
CA GLY A 158 4.20 14.90 3.91
C GLY A 158 4.52 15.42 2.51
N VAL A 159 3.86 14.88 1.47
CA VAL A 159 4.00 15.35 0.09
C VAL A 159 3.51 16.78 -0.07
N ALA A 160 2.39 17.14 0.55
CA ALA A 160 1.87 18.51 0.54
C ALA A 160 2.80 19.50 1.25
N ALA A 161 3.38 19.10 2.39
CA ALA A 161 4.29 19.92 3.18
C ALA A 161 5.60 20.28 2.45
N TRP A 162 6.01 19.52 1.43
CA TRP A 162 7.12 19.91 0.56
C TRP A 162 6.80 21.13 -0.31
N ASN A 163 5.51 21.36 -0.62
CA ASN A 163 5.03 22.40 -1.52
C ASN A 163 5.82 22.46 -2.84
N ALA A 164 6.05 21.28 -3.43
CA ALA A 164 6.94 21.15 -4.58
C ALA A 164 6.26 21.65 -5.87
N PRO A 165 6.93 22.50 -6.68
CA PRO A 165 6.38 22.99 -7.93
C PRO A 165 6.52 21.94 -9.04
N VAL A 166 5.50 21.09 -9.19
CA VAL A 166 5.51 19.98 -10.16
C VAL A 166 4.29 19.98 -11.05
N ASN A 167 4.45 19.48 -12.28
CA ASN A 167 3.31 19.13 -13.12
C ASN A 167 2.66 17.86 -12.56
N TYR A 168 1.45 17.99 -12.02
CA TYR A 168 0.73 16.90 -11.36
C TYR A 168 0.63 15.61 -12.18
N GLN A 169 0.34 15.72 -13.49
CA GLN A 169 0.16 14.53 -14.33
C GLN A 169 1.45 13.73 -14.48
N ARG A 170 2.57 14.40 -14.76
CA ARG A 170 3.89 13.76 -14.87
C ARG A 170 4.36 13.23 -13.52
N PHE A 171 4.19 14.03 -12.47
CA PHE A 171 4.55 13.66 -11.10
C PHE A 171 3.82 12.40 -10.65
N ASN A 172 2.50 12.36 -10.82
CA ASN A 172 1.69 11.21 -10.44
C ASN A 172 2.06 9.94 -11.23
N LEU A 173 2.34 10.07 -12.54
CA LEU A 173 2.78 8.95 -13.37
C LEU A 173 4.11 8.38 -12.88
N ILE A 174 5.10 9.24 -12.60
CA ILE A 174 6.41 8.82 -12.08
C ILE A 174 6.26 8.10 -10.74
N VAL A 175 5.52 8.69 -9.79
CA VAL A 175 5.29 8.08 -8.48
C VAL A 175 4.60 6.72 -8.62
N LEU A 176 3.57 6.61 -9.47
CA LEU A 176 2.87 5.35 -9.72
C LEU A 176 3.80 4.28 -10.29
N THR A 177 4.57 4.62 -11.32
CA THR A 177 5.48 3.67 -11.98
C THR A 177 6.58 3.20 -11.02
N VAL A 178 7.21 4.12 -10.29
CA VAL A 178 8.31 3.78 -9.38
C VAL A 178 7.79 3.02 -8.16
N SER A 179 6.66 3.43 -7.57
CA SER A 179 6.07 2.73 -6.42
C SER A 179 5.61 1.32 -6.79
N LEU A 180 4.99 1.14 -7.95
CA LEU A 180 4.58 -0.17 -8.44
C LEU A 180 5.79 -1.05 -8.72
N GLY A 181 6.81 -0.53 -9.39
CA GLY A 181 8.07 -1.25 -9.64
C GLY A 181 8.72 -1.71 -8.33
N LEU A 182 8.85 -0.79 -7.36
CA LEU A 182 9.40 -1.10 -6.04
C LEU A 182 8.57 -2.16 -5.29
N ALA A 183 7.24 -2.06 -5.34
CA ALA A 183 6.34 -3.04 -4.73
C ALA A 183 6.49 -4.43 -5.35
N ILE A 184 6.55 -4.52 -6.69
CA ILE A 184 6.79 -5.76 -7.42
C ILE A 184 8.14 -6.36 -7.01
N THR A 185 9.22 -5.56 -7.02
CA THR A 185 10.55 -6.01 -6.62
C THR A 185 10.57 -6.53 -5.18
N LEU A 186 9.90 -5.85 -4.25
CA LEU A 186 9.83 -6.29 -2.86
C LEU A 186 9.03 -7.59 -2.71
N VAL A 187 7.85 -7.69 -3.32
CA VAL A 187 7.03 -8.91 -3.27
C VAL A 187 7.76 -10.10 -3.92
N TRP A 188 8.47 -9.86 -5.01
CA TRP A 188 9.34 -10.87 -5.63
C TRP A 188 10.42 -11.35 -4.65
N ASN A 189 11.12 -10.41 -4.01
CA ASN A 189 12.21 -10.69 -3.08
C ASN A 189 11.76 -11.36 -1.76
N LEU A 190 10.50 -11.18 -1.38
CA LEU A 190 9.87 -11.86 -0.24
C LEU A 190 9.63 -13.36 -0.52
N GLY A 191 9.95 -13.86 -1.72
CA GLY A 191 9.70 -15.24 -2.07
C GLY A 191 8.21 -15.56 -2.01
N ALA A 192 7.36 -14.59 -2.37
CA ALA A 192 5.91 -14.79 -2.46
C ALA A 192 5.55 -15.82 -3.55
N GLY A 193 6.53 -16.21 -4.39
CA GLY A 193 6.50 -17.37 -5.27
C GLY A 193 5.56 -17.17 -6.46
N LEU A 194 6.09 -17.15 -7.69
CA LEU A 194 5.26 -17.46 -8.86
C LEU A 194 4.97 -18.96 -8.96
N HIS A 195 5.83 -19.80 -8.37
CA HIS A 195 5.79 -21.27 -8.47
C HIS A 195 4.63 -21.92 -7.70
N GLY A 196 3.96 -21.19 -6.80
CA GLY A 196 2.73 -21.62 -6.13
C GLY A 196 1.45 -21.11 -6.78
N LEU A 197 1.55 -20.18 -7.75
CA LEU A 197 0.40 -19.68 -8.49
C LEU A 197 -0.08 -20.80 -9.43
N GLY A 198 -1.12 -21.51 -9.01
CA GLY A 198 -1.89 -22.32 -9.96
C GLY A 198 -2.30 -21.46 -11.16
N ARG A 199 -2.49 -22.07 -12.34
CA ARG A 199 -2.85 -21.37 -13.60
C ARG A 199 -3.94 -20.30 -13.42
N GLN A 200 -4.87 -20.53 -12.49
CA GLN A 200 -5.94 -19.62 -12.12
C GLN A 200 -5.48 -18.30 -11.47
N ASN A 201 -4.49 -18.35 -10.57
CA ASN A 201 -4.04 -17.14 -9.83
C ASN A 201 -3.08 -16.29 -10.68
N LEU A 202 -2.28 -16.93 -11.55
CA LEU A 202 -1.52 -16.24 -12.60
C LEU A 202 -2.46 -15.54 -13.60
N ALA A 203 -3.54 -16.20 -14.01
CA ALA A 203 -4.55 -15.61 -14.89
C ALA A 203 -5.28 -14.42 -14.23
N ILE A 204 -5.49 -14.45 -12.90
CA ILE A 204 -6.05 -13.30 -12.17
C ILE A 204 -5.02 -12.16 -12.11
N LEU A 205 -3.75 -12.43 -11.81
CA LEU A 205 -2.70 -11.40 -11.78
C LEU A 205 -2.51 -10.74 -13.15
N LEU A 206 -2.38 -11.55 -14.19
CA LEU A 206 -2.35 -11.10 -15.59
C LEU A 206 -3.64 -10.40 -15.98
N GLY A 207 -4.80 -10.89 -15.53
CA GLY A 207 -6.10 -10.30 -15.78
C GLY A 207 -6.25 -8.92 -15.13
N VAL A 208 -5.76 -8.73 -13.90
CA VAL A 208 -5.77 -7.42 -13.24
C VAL A 208 -4.72 -6.49 -13.87
N ALA A 209 -3.53 -6.97 -14.21
CA ALA A 209 -2.52 -6.18 -14.94
C ALA A 209 -3.03 -5.76 -16.33
N ALA A 210 -3.67 -6.66 -17.05
CA ALA A 210 -4.32 -6.39 -18.34
C ALA A 210 -5.52 -5.46 -18.16
N LEU A 211 -6.34 -5.62 -17.11
CA LEU A 211 -7.43 -4.70 -16.81
C LEU A 211 -6.92 -3.30 -16.48
N VAL A 212 -5.82 -3.17 -15.73
CA VAL A 212 -5.18 -1.88 -15.46
C VAL A 212 -4.69 -1.26 -16.77
N MET A 213 -4.02 -2.04 -17.63
CA MET A 213 -3.62 -1.59 -18.96
C MET A 213 -4.81 -1.18 -19.83
N VAL A 214 -5.90 -1.94 -19.78
CA VAL A 214 -7.15 -1.64 -20.50
C VAL A 214 -7.80 -0.40 -19.92
N VAL A 215 -7.87 -0.19 -18.61
CA VAL A 215 -8.45 1.00 -18.00
C VAL A 215 -7.63 2.25 -18.35
N ILE A 216 -6.29 2.14 -18.33
CA ILE A 216 -5.39 3.22 -18.73
C ILE A 216 -5.55 3.52 -20.22
N ALA A 217 -5.47 2.50 -21.09
CA ALA A 217 -5.62 2.62 -22.54
C ALA A 217 -7.02 3.09 -22.95
N TYR A 218 -8.07 2.62 -22.27
CA TYR A 218 -9.45 3.03 -22.45
C TYR A 218 -9.66 4.48 -22.02
N SER A 219 -9.02 4.94 -20.93
CA SER A 219 -9.08 6.34 -20.54
C SER A 219 -8.47 7.27 -21.59
N SER A 220 -7.40 6.85 -22.27
CA SER A 220 -6.82 7.59 -23.39
C SER A 220 -7.66 7.46 -24.66
N PHE A 221 -8.22 6.28 -24.94
CA PHE A 221 -9.03 6.02 -26.13
C PHE A 221 -10.38 6.72 -26.06
N VAL A 222 -11.10 6.68 -24.94
CA VAL A 222 -12.35 7.42 -24.74
C VAL A 222 -12.15 8.93 -24.80
N ARG A 223 -11.01 9.45 -24.31
CA ARG A 223 -10.71 10.88 -24.42
C ARG A 223 -10.40 11.33 -25.84
N THR A 224 -9.95 10.43 -26.71
CA THR A 224 -9.52 10.76 -28.08
C THR A 224 -10.53 10.33 -29.15
N HIS A 225 -11.33 9.31 -28.88
CA HIS A 225 -12.23 8.64 -29.82
C HIS A 225 -13.61 8.31 -29.20
N GLY A 226 -13.87 8.69 -27.95
CA GLY A 226 -15.17 8.45 -27.31
C GLY A 226 -16.28 9.29 -27.95
N SER A 227 -17.49 8.73 -28.02
CA SER A 227 -18.65 9.50 -28.48
C SER A 227 -18.84 10.72 -27.58
N GLN A 228 -19.09 11.89 -28.18
CA GLN A 228 -19.27 13.14 -27.44
C GLN A 228 -20.33 13.01 -26.34
N SER A 229 -21.41 12.25 -26.58
CA SER A 229 -22.47 12.00 -25.61
C SER A 229 -22.00 11.25 -24.36
N LEU A 230 -21.11 10.26 -24.49
CA LEU A 230 -20.59 9.51 -23.35
C LEU A 230 -19.65 10.38 -22.52
N VAL A 231 -18.76 11.12 -23.19
CA VAL A 231 -17.83 12.05 -22.53
C VAL A 231 -18.60 13.14 -21.79
N GLN A 232 -19.68 13.66 -22.40
CA GLN A 232 -20.54 14.66 -21.80
C GLN A 232 -21.31 14.10 -20.59
N ALA A 233 -21.91 12.91 -20.70
CA ALA A 233 -22.60 12.26 -19.58
C ALA A 233 -21.66 12.01 -18.37
N PHE A 234 -20.42 11.57 -18.61
CA PHE A 234 -19.42 11.43 -17.55
C PHE A 234 -19.03 12.78 -16.95
N THR A 235 -18.84 13.79 -17.79
CA THR A 235 -18.48 15.15 -17.35
C THR A 235 -19.60 15.75 -16.51
N ASP A 236 -20.86 15.60 -16.94
CA ASP A 236 -22.04 16.08 -16.24
C ASP A 236 -22.24 15.36 -14.91
N MET A 237 -22.02 14.03 -14.87
CA MET A 237 -22.04 13.27 -13.63
C MET A 237 -20.95 13.77 -12.65
N VAL A 238 -19.72 14.03 -13.13
CA VAL A 238 -18.64 14.57 -12.29
C VAL A 238 -18.98 15.97 -11.79
N ILE A 239 -19.52 16.84 -12.64
CA ILE A 239 -19.94 18.20 -12.27
C ILE A 239 -21.07 18.15 -11.23
N TRP A 240 -22.08 17.31 -11.46
CA TRP A 240 -23.18 17.10 -10.53
C TRP A 240 -22.68 16.61 -9.18
N THR A 241 -21.82 15.59 -9.17
CA THR A 241 -21.24 15.05 -7.93
C THR A 241 -20.43 16.11 -7.18
N ARG A 242 -19.66 16.94 -7.91
CA ARG A 242 -18.91 18.07 -7.33
C ARG A 242 -19.81 19.14 -6.71
N ARG A 243 -20.93 19.47 -7.36
CA ARG A 243 -21.88 20.48 -6.87
C ARG A 243 -22.69 19.96 -5.67
N THR A 244 -23.11 18.70 -5.71
CA THR A 244 -23.99 18.10 -4.70
C THR A 244 -23.23 17.58 -3.48
N PHE A 245 -22.12 16.87 -3.69
CA PHE A 245 -21.40 16.16 -2.62
C PHE A 245 -20.03 16.75 -2.29
N HIS A 246 -19.63 17.85 -2.96
CA HIS A 246 -18.35 18.56 -2.76
C HIS A 246 -17.09 17.69 -2.92
N GLY A 247 -17.21 16.51 -3.53
CA GLY A 247 -16.16 15.52 -3.71
C GLY A 247 -16.62 14.48 -4.72
N ALA A 248 -15.70 13.85 -5.45
CA ALA A 248 -16.03 12.80 -6.42
C ALA A 248 -15.15 11.56 -6.18
N PRO A 249 -15.73 10.35 -6.10
CA PRO A 249 -14.95 9.15 -5.89
C PRO A 249 -13.99 8.91 -7.08
N ARG A 250 -12.79 8.43 -6.76
CA ARG A 250 -11.72 8.19 -7.73
C ARG A 250 -11.78 6.74 -8.19
N PRO A 251 -12.06 6.47 -9.49
CA PRO A 251 -12.29 5.11 -9.96
C PRO A 251 -11.14 4.13 -9.67
N ILE A 252 -9.89 4.60 -9.79
CA ILE A 252 -8.70 3.76 -9.55
C ILE A 252 -8.61 3.33 -8.06
N GLU A 253 -8.94 4.23 -7.14
CA GLU A 253 -8.98 3.93 -5.71
C GLU A 253 -10.12 2.93 -5.40
N VAL A 254 -11.31 3.17 -5.93
CA VAL A 254 -12.53 2.37 -5.68
C VAL A 254 -12.48 0.97 -6.29
N LEU A 255 -11.98 0.83 -7.51
CA LEU A 255 -12.10 -0.41 -8.28
C LEU A 255 -10.87 -1.32 -8.15
N ILE A 256 -9.70 -0.75 -7.88
CA ILE A 256 -8.44 -1.48 -7.92
C ILE A 256 -7.72 -1.38 -6.57
N GLY A 257 -7.32 -0.18 -6.16
CA GLY A 257 -6.40 -0.01 -5.04
C GLY A 257 -6.98 -0.44 -3.69
N PHE A 258 -8.11 0.14 -3.29
CA PHE A 258 -8.70 -0.13 -1.98
C PHE A 258 -9.31 -1.53 -1.85
N PRO A 259 -9.99 -2.09 -2.86
CA PRO A 259 -10.40 -3.49 -2.82
C PRO A 259 -9.23 -4.45 -2.66
N ALA A 260 -8.11 -4.18 -3.36
CA ALA A 260 -6.91 -5.00 -3.29
C ALA A 260 -6.31 -5.04 -1.87
N LEU A 261 -6.38 -3.95 -1.09
CA LEU A 261 -5.95 -3.95 0.32
C LEU A 261 -6.69 -5.00 1.14
N ILE A 262 -8.03 -4.98 1.08
CA ILE A 262 -8.89 -5.87 1.86
C ILE A 262 -8.69 -7.33 1.45
N VAL A 263 -8.72 -7.58 0.13
CA VAL A 263 -8.59 -8.94 -0.42
C VAL A 263 -7.19 -9.48 -0.15
N GLY A 264 -6.14 -8.67 -0.37
CA GLY A 264 -4.76 -9.05 -0.18
C GLY A 264 -4.39 -9.35 1.28
N VAL A 265 -4.80 -8.49 2.23
CA VAL A 265 -4.65 -8.74 3.67
C VAL A 265 -5.33 -10.04 4.09
N SER A 266 -6.52 -10.28 3.58
CA SER A 266 -7.28 -11.47 3.94
C SER A 266 -6.69 -12.75 3.35
N LEU A 267 -6.28 -12.72 2.08
CA LEU A 267 -5.66 -13.86 1.42
C LEU A 267 -4.28 -14.18 1.98
N ARG A 268 -3.51 -13.18 2.44
CA ARG A 268 -2.21 -13.39 3.10
C ARG A 268 -2.28 -14.28 4.34
N SER A 269 -3.44 -14.33 5.00
CA SER A 269 -3.66 -15.24 6.15
C SER A 269 -3.70 -16.71 5.75
N LYS A 270 -3.97 -17.02 4.47
CA LYS A 270 -4.07 -18.37 3.93
C LYS A 270 -2.97 -18.71 2.92
N ARG A 271 -2.53 -17.74 2.10
CA ARG A 271 -1.64 -17.94 0.94
C ARG A 271 -0.67 -16.78 0.73
N ARG A 272 0.57 -17.06 0.33
CA ARG A 272 1.59 -16.05 -0.02
C ARG A 272 1.19 -15.19 -1.22
N GLU A 273 0.37 -15.73 -2.11
CA GLU A 273 -0.18 -15.04 -3.29
C GLU A 273 -0.94 -13.75 -2.95
N GLY A 274 -1.46 -13.61 -1.72
CA GLY A 274 -2.11 -12.38 -1.27
C GLY A 274 -1.19 -11.15 -1.36
N TRP A 275 0.14 -11.33 -1.33
CA TRP A 275 1.10 -10.26 -1.57
C TRP A 275 1.02 -9.69 -2.98
N TRP A 276 0.77 -10.53 -3.99
CA TRP A 276 0.62 -10.08 -5.38
C TRP A 276 -0.64 -9.23 -5.57
N ILE A 277 -1.72 -9.54 -4.84
CA ILE A 277 -2.92 -8.70 -4.86
C ILE A 277 -2.63 -7.35 -4.19
N LEU A 278 -1.87 -7.35 -3.08
CA LEU A 278 -1.44 -6.12 -2.43
C LEU A 278 -0.55 -5.22 -3.28
N VAL A 279 0.13 -5.72 -4.32
CA VAL A 279 0.84 -4.86 -5.27
C VAL A 279 -0.14 -3.87 -5.93
N PHE A 280 -1.36 -4.28 -6.26
CA PHE A 280 -2.37 -3.38 -6.83
C PHE A 280 -2.88 -2.35 -5.82
N ALA A 281 -2.83 -2.66 -4.52
CA ALA A 281 -3.14 -1.68 -3.49
C ALA A 281 -2.21 -0.47 -3.52
N VAL A 282 -0.95 -0.68 -3.93
CA VAL A 282 0.03 0.41 -4.05
C VAL A 282 -0.45 1.47 -5.03
N ILE A 283 -1.13 1.08 -6.11
CA ILE A 283 -1.73 2.01 -7.09
C ILE A 283 -2.70 2.97 -6.38
N GLY A 284 -3.60 2.46 -5.54
CA GLY A 284 -4.54 3.29 -4.78
C GLY A 284 -3.84 4.19 -3.77
N THR A 285 -2.89 3.64 -3.00
CA THR A 285 -2.15 4.44 -2.02
C THR A 285 -1.25 5.49 -2.68
N ALA A 286 -0.71 5.24 -3.88
CA ALA A 286 0.09 6.19 -4.63
C ALA A 286 -0.77 7.36 -5.12
N VAL A 287 -1.93 7.10 -5.73
CA VAL A 287 -2.91 8.15 -6.11
C VAL A 287 -3.38 8.96 -4.90
N LEU A 288 -3.52 8.30 -3.75
CA LEU A 288 -3.85 8.97 -2.49
C LEU A 288 -2.69 9.85 -2.01
N THR A 289 -1.44 9.36 -2.00
CA THR A 289 -0.29 10.14 -1.52
C THR A 289 0.02 11.37 -2.38
N THR A 290 -0.30 11.34 -3.67
CA THR A 290 -0.07 12.49 -4.57
C THR A 290 -1.25 13.44 -4.65
N SER A 291 -2.36 13.16 -3.95
CA SER A 291 -3.64 13.84 -4.18
C SER A 291 -3.59 15.36 -3.97
N LEU A 292 -2.82 15.83 -3.00
CA LEU A 292 -2.71 17.25 -2.62
C LEU A 292 -1.75 18.07 -3.51
N VAL A 293 -1.05 17.41 -4.44
CA VAL A 293 -0.14 18.09 -5.38
C VAL A 293 -0.91 18.77 -6.52
N SER A 294 -2.17 18.39 -6.74
CA SER A 294 -2.97 18.92 -7.84
C SER A 294 -3.21 20.44 -7.68
N PRO A 295 -2.86 21.27 -8.68
CA PRO A 295 -3.16 22.70 -8.67
C PRO A 295 -4.66 22.96 -8.50
N GLY A 296 -5.03 23.85 -7.57
CA GLY A 296 -6.43 24.20 -7.29
C GLY A 296 -7.23 23.14 -6.51
N ALA A 297 -6.57 22.10 -5.98
CA ALA A 297 -7.26 21.09 -5.21
C ALA A 297 -7.49 21.54 -3.76
N TYR A 298 -8.71 21.94 -3.46
CA TYR A 298 -9.12 22.27 -2.10
C TYR A 298 -8.97 21.03 -1.19
N PRO A 299 -8.34 21.16 -0.01
CA PRO A 299 -8.15 20.03 0.92
C PRO A 299 -9.46 19.32 1.27
N LYS A 300 -10.55 20.09 1.42
CA LYS A 300 -11.90 19.56 1.65
C LYS A 300 -12.38 18.65 0.51
N TYR A 301 -12.16 19.06 -0.74
CA TYR A 301 -12.56 18.27 -1.91
C TYR A 301 -11.80 16.95 -1.96
N ILE A 302 -10.48 16.98 -1.70
CA ILE A 302 -9.66 15.78 -1.66
C ILE A 302 -10.09 14.87 -0.51
N GLY A 303 -10.27 15.41 0.69
CA GLY A 303 -10.69 14.64 1.86
C GLY A 303 -12.01 13.91 1.63
N LEU A 304 -13.02 14.59 1.09
CA LEU A 304 -14.31 13.98 0.76
C LEU A 304 -14.18 12.94 -0.38
N SER A 305 -13.43 13.26 -1.43
CA SER A 305 -13.20 12.34 -2.55
C SER A 305 -12.51 11.05 -2.09
N THR A 306 -11.51 11.16 -1.21
CA THR A 306 -10.84 10.01 -0.59
C THR A 306 -11.77 9.25 0.33
N LEU A 307 -12.59 9.93 1.15
CA LEU A 307 -13.55 9.27 2.03
C LEU A 307 -14.57 8.46 1.23
N TYR A 308 -15.16 9.05 0.19
CA TYR A 308 -16.11 8.36 -0.68
C TYR A 308 -15.45 7.18 -1.39
N SER A 309 -14.22 7.37 -1.88
CA SER A 309 -13.45 6.30 -2.51
C SER A 309 -13.15 5.18 -1.52
N ALA A 310 -12.79 5.52 -0.28
CA ALA A 310 -12.48 4.58 0.78
C ALA A 310 -13.69 3.74 1.18
N VAL A 311 -14.88 4.35 1.28
CA VAL A 311 -16.12 3.64 1.60
C VAL A 311 -16.54 2.72 0.46
N LEU A 312 -16.59 3.23 -0.78
CA LEU A 312 -16.97 2.42 -1.94
C LEU A 312 -15.96 1.29 -2.21
N GLY A 313 -14.67 1.60 -2.13
CA GLY A 313 -13.60 0.61 -2.29
C GLY A 313 -13.60 -0.44 -1.19
N LEU A 314 -13.97 -0.07 0.04
CA LEU A 314 -14.18 -1.04 1.12
C LEU A 314 -15.35 -1.98 0.78
N ILE A 315 -16.49 -1.46 0.34
CA ILE A 315 -17.66 -2.29 -0.04
C ILE A 315 -17.28 -3.27 -1.15
N VAL A 316 -16.66 -2.79 -2.22
CA VAL A 316 -16.19 -3.64 -3.33
C VAL A 316 -15.19 -4.68 -2.83
N GLY A 317 -14.22 -4.27 -2.00
CA GLY A 317 -13.24 -5.16 -1.37
C GLY A 317 -13.87 -6.25 -0.51
N LEU A 318 -14.90 -5.93 0.26
CA LEU A 318 -15.62 -6.90 1.09
C LEU A 318 -16.41 -7.92 0.26
N VAL A 319 -17.04 -7.47 -0.84
CA VAL A 319 -17.72 -8.35 -1.80
C VAL A 319 -16.72 -9.30 -2.45
N LEU A 320 -15.60 -8.79 -2.96
CA LEU A 320 -14.55 -9.60 -3.57
C LEU A 320 -13.93 -10.56 -2.55
N ARG A 321 -13.63 -10.09 -1.34
CA ARG A 321 -13.12 -10.92 -0.24
C ARG A 321 -14.03 -12.11 0.02
N ARG A 322 -15.36 -11.91 0.02
CA ARG A 322 -16.33 -13.00 0.20
C ARG A 322 -16.23 -14.03 -0.91
N GLN A 323 -15.96 -13.64 -2.16
CA GLN A 323 -15.80 -14.57 -3.27
C GLN A 323 -14.47 -15.32 -3.21
N PHE A 324 -13.35 -14.62 -2.95
CA PHE A 324 -12.01 -15.21 -2.93
C PHE A 324 -11.74 -16.12 -1.72
N LEU A 325 -12.43 -15.90 -0.60
CA LEU A 325 -12.26 -16.73 0.60
C LEU A 325 -13.26 -17.88 0.72
N LYS A 326 -14.17 -18.06 -0.24
CA LYS A 326 -15.06 -19.23 -0.27
C LYS A 326 -14.24 -20.50 -0.29
N GLU A 327 -14.45 -21.36 0.69
CA GLU A 327 -13.79 -22.66 0.76
C GLU A 327 -14.47 -23.64 -0.22
N PRO A 328 -13.70 -24.45 -0.96
CA PRO A 328 -14.26 -25.55 -1.75
C PRO A 328 -15.04 -26.51 -0.84
N SER A 329 -16.08 -27.17 -1.37
CA SER A 329 -17.06 -27.93 -0.61
C SER A 329 -16.46 -28.94 0.39
N SER A 330 -17.23 -29.20 1.45
CA SER A 330 -16.88 -29.94 2.68
C SER A 330 -16.25 -31.34 2.52
N ARG A 331 -16.21 -31.92 1.30
CA ARG A 331 -15.49 -33.18 1.04
C ARG A 331 -13.97 -32.99 0.89
N ALA A 332 -13.50 -31.84 0.39
CA ALA A 332 -12.07 -31.56 0.23
C ALA A 332 -11.43 -31.03 1.53
N ALA A 333 -12.19 -30.30 2.36
CA ALA A 333 -11.72 -29.69 3.60
C ALA A 333 -11.47 -30.67 4.76
N ARG A 334 -12.05 -31.88 4.72
CA ARG A 334 -11.87 -32.89 5.79
C ARG A 334 -10.51 -33.57 5.83
N ALA A 335 -9.65 -33.34 4.83
CA ALA A 335 -8.38 -34.06 4.71
C ALA A 335 -7.18 -33.31 5.35
N ILE A 336 -7.23 -31.99 5.52
CA ILE A 336 -6.07 -31.19 5.93
C ILE A 336 -6.57 -30.01 6.80
N ALA A 337 -6.02 -29.86 8.01
CA ALA A 337 -6.26 -28.67 8.83
C ALA A 337 -5.80 -27.42 8.06
N PRO A 338 -6.59 -26.34 8.02
CA PRO A 338 -6.20 -25.14 7.29
C PRO A 338 -4.92 -24.56 7.91
N VAL A 339 -3.85 -24.50 7.11
CA VAL A 339 -2.58 -23.90 7.53
C VAL A 339 -2.82 -22.42 7.80
N VAL A 340 -2.78 -22.04 9.08
CA VAL A 340 -2.80 -20.63 9.49
C VAL A 340 -1.37 -20.12 9.36
N ARG A 341 -1.15 -19.23 8.39
CA ARG A 341 0.17 -18.64 8.22
C ARG A 341 0.40 -17.55 9.25
N VAL A 342 1.46 -17.68 10.03
CA VAL A 342 1.90 -16.66 10.98
C VAL A 342 3.00 -15.85 10.32
N GLU A 343 2.70 -14.60 9.96
CA GLU A 343 3.75 -13.64 9.58
C GLU A 343 4.29 -12.92 10.82
N PRO A 344 5.55 -12.43 10.77
CA PRO A 344 6.12 -11.61 11.82
C PRO A 344 5.26 -10.38 12.16
N PRO A 345 5.35 -9.85 13.39
CA PRO A 345 4.63 -8.64 13.77
C PRO A 345 5.03 -7.43 12.90
N ARG A 346 4.17 -6.40 12.88
CA ARG A 346 4.20 -5.24 11.96
C ARG A 346 5.56 -4.55 11.82
N PHE A 347 6.35 -4.56 12.87
CA PHE A 347 7.64 -3.89 12.92
C PHE A 347 8.81 -4.86 12.94
N ALA A 348 8.57 -6.16 12.80
CA ALA A 348 9.61 -7.14 12.54
C ALA A 348 9.89 -7.23 11.03
N ALA A 349 11.07 -7.72 10.68
CA ALA A 349 11.43 -8.01 9.30
C ALA A 349 10.54 -9.14 8.75
N LEU A 350 10.14 -9.04 7.48
CA LEU A 350 9.45 -10.14 6.78
C LEU A 350 10.42 -11.17 6.20
N LYS A 351 11.73 -10.85 6.18
CA LYS A 351 12.80 -11.65 5.59
C LYS A 351 13.97 -11.78 6.53
#